data_AF-A0A7W0WP60-F1
#
_entry.id   AF-A0A7W0WP60-F1
#
_cell.length_a   1.000
_cell.length_b   1.000
_cell.length_c   1.000
_cell.angle_alpha   90.00
_cell.angle_beta   90.00
_cell.angle_gamma   90.00
#
_symmetry.space_group_name_H-M   'P 1'
#
loop_
_entity.id
_entity.type
_entity.pdbx_description
1 polymer ?
#
loop_
_entity_poly.entity_id
_entity_poly.type
_entity_poly.pdbx_seq_one_letter_code
_entity_poly.pdbx_strand_id
1 'polypeptide(L)'
;MTSAAHAEPLASGVEPTGPTEPPAALMAVPTTVRAPLDEPDWQAAPSPRDASGVAREDARTGRLLWIPRALFFLPRMAVWTAAQPIRGVAYAYERYDVPTKSKSATSSDARRFGIYPTAAYETGFGFTAGGRLIVRDIFGANERVKLRVDFGGRFRQAYGINLKSGDRFGDRLTLEVDSSYERRPQERFFGIGNGGKLDQPPPTPIDPSVDNTSIESRFGETLVRNVLTADVRIVDSLHARTSGALMLRELSGTDDPDSITMRYDTSKLAGFEDGVQNLYIEEELVYDTRRPAKYQS
;
A
#
# COMPACT_ATOMS: atom_id res chain seq x y z
N MET A 1 -31.11 -24.20 6.42
CA MET A 1 -32.10 -23.53 5.55
C MET A 1 -31.50 -22.19 5.16
N THR A 2 -30.82 -22.17 4.01
CA THR A 2 -30.08 -21.02 3.48
C THR A 2 -31.05 -20.08 2.78
N SER A 3 -31.40 -18.99 3.45
CA SER A 3 -32.15 -17.89 2.84
C SER A 3 -31.22 -17.16 1.88
N ALA A 4 -31.47 -17.30 0.57
CA ALA A 4 -30.78 -16.52 -0.44
C ALA A 4 -31.28 -15.07 -0.36
N ALA A 5 -30.52 -14.22 0.34
CA ALA A 5 -30.74 -12.78 0.32
C ALA A 5 -30.56 -12.30 -1.14
N HIS A 6 -31.68 -11.91 -1.76
CA HIS A 6 -31.68 -11.16 -3.00
C HIS A 6 -30.86 -9.88 -2.79
N ALA A 7 -29.80 -9.71 -3.57
CA ALA A 7 -29.14 -8.42 -3.70
C ALA A 7 -30.15 -7.47 -4.36
N GLU A 8 -30.70 -6.54 -3.59
CA GLU A 8 -31.41 -5.40 -4.16
C GLU A 8 -30.45 -4.63 -5.07
N PRO A 9 -30.85 -4.29 -6.31
CA PRO A 9 -30.09 -3.35 -7.10
C PRO A 9 -30.09 -2.00 -6.36
N LEU A 10 -28.91 -1.54 -5.96
CA LEU A 10 -28.70 -0.16 -5.51
C LEU A 10 -29.19 0.77 -6.62
N ALA A 11 -30.42 1.26 -6.45
CA ALA A 11 -30.95 2.34 -7.24
C ALA A 11 -29.98 3.52 -7.11
N SER A 12 -29.40 3.91 -8.24
CA SER A 12 -28.59 5.11 -8.38
C SER A 12 -29.41 6.29 -7.87
N GLY A 13 -29.08 6.69 -6.63
CA GLY A 13 -29.68 7.82 -5.96
C GLY A 13 -29.31 9.08 -6.71
N VAL A 14 -30.36 9.69 -7.26
CA VAL A 14 -30.48 11.11 -7.60
C VAL A 14 -29.54 11.97 -6.75
N GLU A 15 -28.62 12.67 -7.42
CA GLU A 15 -27.78 13.68 -6.80
C GLU A 15 -28.65 14.68 -6.02
N PRO A 16 -28.35 14.97 -4.74
CA PRO A 16 -28.96 16.10 -4.07
C PRO A 16 -28.52 17.37 -4.80
N THR A 17 -29.50 18.04 -5.42
CA THR A 17 -29.39 19.41 -5.92
C THR A 17 -28.78 20.28 -4.83
N GLY A 18 -27.51 20.64 -5.02
CA GLY A 18 -26.81 21.59 -4.17
C GLY A 18 -27.52 22.94 -4.14
N PRO A 19 -27.31 23.75 -3.09
CA PRO A 19 -27.85 25.08 -3.00
C PRO A 19 -27.44 25.88 -4.24
N THR A 20 -28.44 26.45 -4.91
CA THR A 20 -28.29 27.35 -6.05
C THR A 20 -27.39 28.51 -5.66
N GLU A 21 -26.13 28.44 -6.06
CA GLU A 21 -25.18 29.53 -5.95
C GLU A 21 -25.72 30.71 -6.79
N PRO A 22 -25.90 31.90 -6.20
CA PRO A 22 -26.33 33.07 -6.95
C PRO A 22 -25.32 33.31 -8.08
N PRO A 23 -25.77 33.65 -9.30
CA PRO A 23 -24.88 33.81 -10.45
C PRO A 23 -23.80 34.84 -10.10
N ALA A 24 -22.59 34.35 -9.85
CA ALA A 24 -21.41 35.18 -9.73
C ALA A 24 -21.31 35.97 -11.04
N ALA A 25 -21.46 37.29 -10.93
CA ALA A 25 -21.27 38.19 -12.04
C ALA A 25 -19.92 37.85 -12.68
N LEU A 26 -19.98 37.35 -13.91
CA LEU A 26 -18.82 37.02 -14.73
C LEU A 26 -18.04 38.32 -14.97
N MET A 27 -17.16 38.69 -14.04
CA MET A 27 -16.12 39.66 -14.32
C MET A 27 -15.24 39.00 -15.37
N ALA A 28 -15.32 39.49 -16.60
CA ALA A 28 -14.47 39.08 -17.69
C ALA A 28 -13.01 39.22 -17.23
N VAL A 29 -12.37 38.08 -16.96
CA VAL A 29 -10.93 38.02 -16.70
C VAL A 29 -10.27 38.50 -17.99
N PRO A 30 -9.56 39.64 -18.00
CA PRO A 30 -8.88 40.10 -19.20
C PRO A 30 -7.88 39.03 -19.61
N THR A 31 -8.20 38.31 -20.68
CA THR A 31 -7.30 37.34 -21.30
C THR A 31 -6.28 38.13 -22.12
N THR A 32 -5.37 38.82 -21.43
CA THR A 32 -4.13 39.26 -22.06
C THR A 32 -3.32 38.00 -22.30
N VAL A 33 -3.43 37.45 -23.52
CA VAL A 33 -2.51 36.43 -24.02
C VAL A 33 -1.12 37.04 -23.92
N ARG A 34 -0.37 36.60 -22.90
CA ARG A 34 1.02 37.03 -22.70
C ARG A 34 1.76 36.60 -23.95
N ALA A 35 2.38 37.55 -24.65
CA ALA A 35 3.20 37.25 -25.81
C ALA A 35 4.16 36.10 -25.47
N PRO A 36 4.37 35.13 -26.39
CA PRO A 36 5.28 34.02 -26.15
C PRO A 36 6.64 34.60 -25.72
N LEU A 37 7.05 34.25 -24.50
CA LEU A 37 8.41 34.54 -24.04
C LEU A 37 9.34 33.75 -24.95
N ASP A 38 10.29 34.43 -25.60
CA ASP A 38 11.33 33.79 -26.39
C ASP A 38 11.94 32.65 -25.55
N GLU A 39 11.99 31.45 -26.13
CA GLU A 39 12.55 30.30 -25.44
C GLU A 39 14.00 30.61 -25.09
N PRO A 40 14.39 30.55 -23.80
CA PRO A 40 15.75 30.83 -23.40
C PRO A 40 16.70 29.87 -24.10
N ASP A 41 17.77 30.40 -24.69
CA ASP A 41 18.80 29.62 -25.38
C ASP A 41 19.60 28.80 -24.35
N TRP A 42 19.11 27.61 -24.06
CA TRP A 42 19.74 26.65 -23.16
C TRP A 42 21.08 26.13 -23.69
N GLN A 43 21.35 26.27 -25.00
CA GLN A 43 22.61 25.82 -25.60
C GLN A 43 23.72 26.85 -25.38
N ALA A 44 23.37 28.14 -25.28
CA ALA A 44 24.29 29.20 -24.88
C ALA A 44 24.36 29.43 -23.36
N ALA A 45 23.59 28.68 -22.57
CA ALA A 45 23.62 28.81 -21.11
C ALA A 45 25.00 28.40 -20.57
N PRO A 46 25.68 29.24 -19.76
CA PRO A 46 26.97 28.91 -19.19
C PRO A 46 26.88 27.64 -18.35
N SER A 47 27.91 26.79 -18.38
CA SER A 47 27.89 25.58 -17.57
C SER A 47 27.79 25.95 -16.08
N PRO A 48 27.22 25.09 -15.22
CA PRO A 48 27.14 25.36 -13.78
C PRO A 48 28.51 25.64 -13.11
N ARG A 49 29.61 25.27 -13.77
CA ARG A 49 30.98 25.56 -13.32
C ARG A 49 31.49 26.95 -13.72
N ASP A 50 30.86 27.58 -14.72
CA ASP A 50 31.21 28.90 -15.24
C ASP A 50 30.36 30.02 -14.62
N ALA A 51 29.48 29.68 -13.67
CA ALA A 51 28.73 30.64 -12.86
C ALA A 51 29.61 31.34 -11.79
N SER A 52 30.81 31.78 -12.17
CA SER A 52 31.76 32.47 -11.29
C SER A 52 31.58 33.99 -11.24
N GLY A 53 30.58 34.54 -11.95
CA GLY A 53 30.35 35.99 -12.09
C GLY A 53 29.48 36.63 -10.99
N VAL A 54 28.91 35.86 -10.07
CA VAL A 54 28.30 36.45 -8.88
C VAL A 54 29.44 36.81 -7.94
N ALA A 55 29.85 38.08 -7.97
CA ALA A 55 30.67 38.67 -6.94
C ALA A 55 29.96 38.44 -5.59
N ARG A 56 30.36 37.39 -4.88
CA ARG A 56 30.00 37.24 -3.49
C ARG A 56 30.83 38.30 -2.79
N GLU A 57 30.17 39.26 -2.15
CA GLU A 57 30.86 40.04 -1.13
C GLU A 57 31.52 39.03 -0.19
N ASP A 58 32.85 39.04 -0.13
CA ASP A 58 33.59 38.26 0.85
C ASP A 58 33.03 38.63 2.21
N ALA A 59 32.18 37.75 2.75
CA ALA A 59 31.45 37.99 3.98
C ALA A 59 32.47 38.32 5.06
N ARG A 60 32.59 39.62 5.36
CA ARG A 60 33.55 40.14 6.31
C ARG A 60 33.33 39.42 7.63
N THR A 61 34.43 38.90 8.17
CA THR A 61 34.58 38.49 9.58
C THR A 61 34.05 37.10 9.94
N GLY A 62 34.75 36.07 9.47
CA GLY A 62 34.62 34.66 9.90
C GLY A 62 35.03 34.35 11.35
N ARG A 63 34.84 35.26 12.32
CA ARG A 63 35.19 35.04 13.74
C ARG A 63 34.03 34.53 14.61
N LEU A 64 32.77 34.61 14.21
CA LEU A 64 31.62 34.11 15.01
C LEU A 64 30.98 32.82 14.49
N LEU A 65 31.39 32.29 13.34
CA LEU A 65 30.81 31.05 12.78
C LEU A 65 31.15 29.78 13.58
N TRP A 66 32.06 29.84 14.56
CA TRP A 66 32.38 28.70 15.42
C TRP A 66 31.28 28.39 16.44
N ILE A 67 30.53 29.40 16.91
CA ILE A 67 29.47 29.24 17.90
C ILE A 67 28.34 28.34 17.38
N PRO A 68 27.71 28.62 16.20
CA PRO A 68 26.69 27.72 15.68
C PRO A 68 27.27 26.34 15.33
N ARG A 69 28.52 26.25 14.86
CA ARG A 69 29.16 24.95 14.58
C ARG A 69 29.36 24.10 15.83
N ALA A 70 29.75 24.71 16.95
CA ALA A 70 29.88 24.03 18.24
C ALA A 70 28.51 23.64 18.80
N LEU A 71 27.52 24.54 18.72
CA LEU A 71 26.14 24.28 19.18
C LEU A 71 25.50 23.11 18.43
N PHE A 72 25.69 23.03 17.10
CA PHE A 72 25.18 21.94 16.27
C PHE A 72 26.07 20.69 16.25
N PHE A 73 27.24 20.70 16.90
CA PHE A 73 28.13 19.54 16.92
C PHE A 73 27.49 18.35 17.64
N LEU A 74 26.91 18.58 18.84
CA LEU A 74 26.27 17.52 19.62
C LEU A 74 25.05 16.91 18.91
N PRO A 75 24.07 17.69 18.39
CA PRO A 75 22.99 17.14 17.57
C PRO A 75 23.50 16.36 16.36
N ARG A 76 24.51 16.89 15.64
CA ARG A 76 25.10 16.22 14.48
C ARG A 76 25.75 14.88 14.85
N MET A 77 26.52 14.85 15.95
CA MET A 77 27.15 13.62 16.44
C MET A 77 26.10 12.60 16.89
N ALA A 78 25.04 13.04 17.57
CA ALA A 78 23.94 12.16 17.98
C ALA A 78 23.27 11.51 16.75
N VAL A 79 22.93 12.30 15.73
CA VAL A 79 22.35 11.78 14.47
C VAL A 79 23.33 10.86 13.74
N TRP A 80 24.61 11.23 13.65
CA TRP A 80 25.63 10.41 12.98
C TRP A 80 25.83 9.06 13.66
N THR A 81 25.87 9.05 15.00
CA THR A 81 26.00 7.83 15.81
C THR A 81 24.75 6.97 15.71
N ALA A 82 23.57 7.57 15.82
CA ALA A 82 22.29 6.87 15.65
C ALA A 82 22.15 6.24 14.26
N ALA A 83 22.76 6.84 13.23
CA ALA A 83 22.76 6.31 11.86
C ALA A 83 23.84 5.25 11.58
N GLN A 84 24.82 5.03 12.48
CA GLN A 84 25.89 4.04 12.25
C GLN A 84 25.39 2.62 11.98
N PRO A 85 24.41 2.07 12.72
CA PRO A 85 23.91 0.72 12.46
C PRO A 85 23.33 0.57 11.05
N ILE A 86 22.60 1.58 10.57
CA ILE A 86 22.01 1.59 9.23
C ILE A 86 23.11 1.59 8.16
N ARG A 87 24.13 2.44 8.34
CA ARG A 87 25.30 2.48 7.44
C ARG A 87 26.06 1.16 7.46
N GLY A 88 26.23 0.54 8.63
CA GLY A 88 26.87 -0.76 8.78
C GLY A 88 26.12 -1.86 8.04
N VAL A 89 24.79 -1.90 8.16
CA VAL A 89 23.94 -2.86 7.42
C VAL A 89 24.02 -2.63 5.91
N ALA A 90 23.92 -1.38 5.45
CA ALA A 90 24.03 -1.04 4.04
C ALA A 90 25.41 -1.42 3.47
N TYR A 91 26.49 -1.09 4.19
CA TYR A 91 27.84 -1.48 3.82
C TYR A 91 28.00 -3.00 3.74
N ALA A 92 27.53 -3.76 4.74
CA ALA A 92 27.59 -5.22 4.71
C ALA A 92 26.78 -5.79 3.53
N TYR A 93 25.59 -5.24 3.28
CA TYR A 93 24.72 -5.66 2.20
C TYR A 93 25.41 -5.53 0.82
N GLU A 94 26.06 -4.40 0.57
CA GLU A 94 26.83 -4.15 -0.67
C GLU A 94 28.14 -4.95 -0.70
N ARG A 95 28.93 -4.89 0.38
CA ARG A 95 30.28 -5.49 0.45
C ARG A 95 30.28 -7.01 0.25
N TYR A 96 29.22 -7.68 0.73
CA TYR A 96 29.07 -9.14 0.62
C TYR A 96 28.25 -9.58 -0.59
N ASP A 97 27.74 -8.64 -1.39
CA ASP A 97 26.85 -8.90 -2.53
C ASP A 97 25.68 -9.83 -2.14
N VAL A 98 25.09 -9.52 -0.98
CA VAL A 98 23.96 -10.24 -0.41
C VAL A 98 22.82 -10.42 -1.42
N PRO A 99 22.41 -9.42 -2.24
CA PRO A 99 21.34 -9.63 -3.20
C PRO A 99 21.66 -10.68 -4.28
N THR A 100 22.88 -10.68 -4.83
CA THR A 100 23.23 -11.67 -5.85
C THR A 100 23.38 -13.06 -5.26
N LYS A 101 24.05 -13.18 -4.10
CA LYS A 101 24.24 -14.47 -3.42
C LYS A 101 22.95 -15.05 -2.86
N SER A 102 22.08 -14.21 -2.29
CA SER A 102 20.77 -14.67 -1.85
C SER A 102 19.96 -15.15 -3.06
N LYS A 103 19.97 -14.41 -4.17
CA LYS A 103 19.27 -14.83 -5.39
C LYS A 103 19.80 -16.14 -5.97
N SER A 104 21.11 -16.37 -5.98
CA SER A 104 21.69 -17.63 -6.46
C SER A 104 21.50 -18.79 -5.49
N ALA A 105 21.61 -18.56 -4.18
CA ALA A 105 21.38 -19.60 -3.16
C ALA A 105 19.91 -20.03 -3.09
N THR A 106 18.99 -19.11 -3.37
CA THR A 106 17.56 -19.35 -3.27
C THR A 106 16.90 -19.77 -4.57
N SER A 107 17.55 -19.55 -5.72
CA SER A 107 16.97 -19.84 -7.03
C SER A 107 17.74 -20.94 -7.76
N SER A 108 17.04 -21.91 -8.35
CA SER A 108 17.64 -22.90 -9.28
C SER A 108 18.28 -22.22 -10.49
N ASP A 109 19.22 -22.87 -11.19
CA ASP A 109 19.90 -22.33 -12.39
C ASP A 109 18.93 -21.80 -13.48
N ALA A 110 17.78 -22.46 -13.65
CA ALA A 110 16.74 -22.03 -14.61
C ALA A 110 15.78 -20.96 -14.04
N ARG A 111 15.97 -20.49 -12.81
CA ARG A 111 15.06 -19.62 -12.04
C ARG A 111 13.61 -20.11 -12.00
N ARG A 112 13.41 -21.42 -12.16
CA ARG A 112 12.09 -22.07 -12.09
C ARG A 112 11.61 -22.20 -10.65
N PHE A 113 12.52 -22.34 -9.70
CA PHE A 113 12.20 -22.49 -8.30
C PHE A 113 12.95 -21.45 -7.46
N GLY A 114 12.27 -20.84 -6.49
CA GLY A 114 12.80 -19.80 -5.61
C GLY A 114 12.20 -19.85 -4.21
N ILE A 115 13.03 -19.93 -3.15
CA ILE A 115 12.57 -19.79 -1.74
C ILE A 115 13.12 -18.51 -1.14
N TYR A 116 12.26 -17.57 -0.77
CA TYR A 116 12.66 -16.27 -0.20
C TYR A 116 12.20 -16.15 1.25
N PRO A 117 13.11 -16.16 2.23
CA PRO A 117 12.73 -15.81 3.60
C PRO A 117 12.28 -14.35 3.66
N THR A 118 11.30 -14.05 4.51
CA THR A 118 10.80 -12.70 4.76
C THR A 118 10.93 -12.37 6.24
N ALA A 119 11.28 -11.13 6.55
CA ALA A 119 11.29 -10.59 7.90
C ALA A 119 10.90 -9.11 7.85
N ALA A 120 10.09 -8.67 8.80
CA ALA A 120 9.65 -7.29 8.93
C ALA A 120 9.49 -6.95 10.41
N TYR A 121 9.71 -5.68 10.75
CA TYR A 121 9.43 -5.15 12.08
C TYR A 121 8.54 -3.94 11.93
N GLU A 122 7.40 -3.95 12.62
CA GLU A 122 6.43 -2.84 12.57
C GLU A 122 6.18 -2.31 13.99
N THR A 123 6.29 -1.01 14.17
CA THR A 123 6.12 -0.37 15.47
C THR A 123 4.70 -0.59 16.00
N GLY A 124 4.59 -1.24 17.16
CA GLY A 124 3.33 -1.54 17.83
C GLY A 124 2.70 -2.90 17.48
N PHE A 125 3.24 -3.60 16.47
CA PHE A 125 2.89 -4.98 16.18
C PHE A 125 4.06 -5.94 16.47
N GLY A 126 5.31 -5.49 16.29
CA GLY A 126 6.52 -6.26 16.56
C GLY A 126 7.11 -6.93 15.32
N PHE A 127 7.81 -8.04 15.54
CA PHE A 127 8.55 -8.76 14.50
C PHE A 127 7.69 -9.82 13.79
N THR A 128 7.60 -9.72 12.46
CA THR A 128 6.98 -10.71 11.57
C THR A 128 8.07 -11.44 10.80
N ALA A 129 8.00 -12.76 10.71
CA ALA A 129 8.88 -13.56 9.87
C ALA A 129 8.09 -14.57 9.05
N GLY A 130 8.64 -14.96 7.90
CA GLY A 130 7.95 -15.82 6.98
C GLY A 130 8.83 -16.32 5.85
N GLY A 131 8.15 -16.81 4.83
CA GLY A 131 8.78 -17.29 3.62
C GLY A 131 7.84 -17.22 2.43
N ARG A 132 8.44 -17.10 1.26
CA ARG A 132 7.75 -17.16 -0.03
C ARG A 132 8.38 -18.23 -0.88
N LEU A 133 7.56 -19.11 -1.43
CA LEU A 133 7.97 -20.04 -2.45
C LEU A 133 7.45 -19.53 -3.79
N ILE A 134 8.31 -19.50 -4.81
CA ILE A 134 7.93 -19.16 -6.18
C ILE A 134 8.35 -20.30 -7.09
N VAL A 135 7.38 -20.91 -7.76
CA VAL A 135 7.61 -21.90 -8.80
C VAL A 135 7.11 -21.32 -10.12
N ARG A 136 7.92 -21.43 -11.16
CA ARG A 136 7.64 -20.97 -12.53
C ARG A 136 7.73 -22.14 -13.48
N ASP A 137 6.99 -22.04 -14.57
CA ASP A 137 7.02 -22.98 -15.69
C ASP A 137 6.70 -24.42 -15.26
N ILE A 138 5.63 -24.59 -14.47
CA ILE A 138 5.26 -25.88 -13.87
C ILE A 138 4.75 -26.85 -14.93
N PHE A 139 4.08 -26.35 -15.97
CA PHE A 139 3.54 -27.17 -17.05
C PHE A 139 4.08 -26.77 -18.43
N GLY A 140 5.20 -26.03 -18.48
CA GLY A 140 5.89 -25.70 -19.72
C GLY A 140 5.34 -24.49 -20.47
N ALA A 141 4.33 -23.78 -19.94
CA ALA A 141 3.71 -22.62 -20.58
C ALA A 141 3.80 -21.37 -19.69
N ASN A 142 4.96 -21.16 -19.05
CA ASN A 142 5.22 -19.97 -18.22
C ASN A 142 4.25 -19.80 -17.03
N GLU A 143 3.66 -20.89 -16.53
CA GLU A 143 2.79 -20.84 -15.35
C GLU A 143 3.57 -20.36 -14.13
N ARG A 144 2.91 -19.76 -13.17
CA ARG A 144 3.55 -19.31 -11.94
C ARG A 144 2.69 -19.62 -10.73
N VAL A 145 3.30 -20.25 -9.74
CA VAL A 145 2.71 -20.46 -8.42
C VAL A 145 3.56 -19.73 -7.41
N LYS A 146 2.94 -18.89 -6.59
CA LYS A 146 3.58 -18.30 -5.42
C LYS A 146 2.84 -18.78 -4.18
N LEU A 147 3.58 -19.28 -3.21
CA LEU A 147 3.09 -19.54 -1.86
C LEU A 147 3.72 -18.53 -0.92
N ARG A 148 2.96 -18.10 0.08
CA ARG A 148 3.39 -17.16 1.11
C ARG A 148 2.94 -17.69 2.46
N VAL A 149 3.83 -17.63 3.44
CA VAL A 149 3.52 -17.92 4.83
C VAL A 149 4.21 -16.88 5.71
N ASP A 150 3.49 -16.21 6.60
CA ASP A 150 4.07 -15.30 7.59
C ASP A 150 3.47 -15.52 8.98
N PHE A 151 4.29 -15.29 10.01
CA PHE A 151 3.96 -15.44 11.42
C PHE A 151 4.57 -14.32 12.25
N GLY A 152 3.91 -13.96 13.34
CA GLY A 152 4.37 -12.94 14.28
C GLY A 152 4.02 -11.52 13.86
N GLY A 153 4.33 -10.58 14.75
CA GLY A 153 4.10 -9.17 14.54
C GLY A 153 2.61 -8.88 14.43
N ARG A 154 2.20 -8.36 13.27
CA ARG A 154 0.80 -8.03 12.96
C ARG A 154 -0.06 -9.28 12.74
N PHE A 155 0.56 -10.39 12.33
CA PHE A 155 -0.14 -11.61 11.96
C PHE A 155 0.10 -12.69 13.00
N ARG A 156 -0.95 -13.32 13.53
CA ARG A 156 -0.78 -14.60 14.20
C ARG A 156 -0.40 -15.67 13.19
N GLN A 157 -1.04 -15.63 12.02
CA GLN A 157 -0.77 -16.50 10.87
C GLN A 157 -1.30 -15.83 9.60
N ALA A 158 -0.53 -15.90 8.52
CA ALA A 158 -0.96 -15.47 7.19
C ALA A 158 -0.48 -16.49 6.15
N TYR A 159 -1.41 -16.98 5.33
CA TYR A 159 -1.16 -17.91 4.23
C TYR A 159 -1.67 -17.30 2.93
N GLY A 160 -0.92 -17.47 1.85
CA GLY A 160 -1.33 -17.00 0.54
C GLY A 160 -0.88 -17.93 -0.57
N ILE A 161 -1.72 -18.07 -1.59
CA ILE A 161 -1.42 -18.76 -2.84
C ILE A 161 -1.82 -17.88 -4.02
N ASN A 162 -0.91 -17.69 -4.96
CA ASN A 162 -1.13 -16.96 -6.21
C ASN A 162 -0.78 -17.88 -7.37
N LEU A 163 -1.78 -18.22 -8.19
CA LEU A 163 -1.66 -19.07 -9.36
C LEU A 163 -1.83 -18.18 -10.60
N LYS A 164 -0.92 -18.27 -11.57
CA LYS A 164 -1.03 -17.59 -12.86
C LYS A 164 -0.83 -18.59 -13.98
N SER A 165 -1.73 -18.57 -14.97
CA SER A 165 -1.74 -19.54 -16.07
C SER A 165 -0.61 -19.38 -17.09
N GLY A 166 0.11 -18.26 -17.09
CA GLY A 166 1.05 -17.95 -18.16
C GLY A 166 0.35 -18.00 -19.53
N ASP A 167 0.99 -18.68 -20.48
CA ASP A 167 0.55 -18.84 -21.87
C ASP A 167 -0.28 -20.13 -22.09
N ARG A 168 -0.72 -20.80 -21.02
CA ARG A 168 -1.45 -22.08 -21.09
C ARG A 168 -2.75 -22.00 -21.90
N PHE A 169 -3.38 -20.84 -21.94
CA PHE A 169 -4.61 -20.57 -22.69
C PHE A 169 -4.34 -19.77 -23.97
N GLY A 170 -3.12 -19.90 -24.52
CA GLY A 170 -2.63 -19.12 -25.65
C GLY A 170 -2.10 -17.75 -25.23
N ASP A 171 -1.76 -16.93 -26.21
CA ASP A 171 -1.22 -15.59 -26.01
C ASP A 171 -2.28 -14.51 -25.74
N ARG A 172 -3.57 -14.89 -25.84
CA ARG A 172 -4.71 -13.99 -25.71
C ARG A 172 -5.39 -14.01 -24.35
N LEU A 173 -5.27 -15.08 -23.57
CA LEU A 173 -5.95 -15.19 -22.28
C LEU A 173 -4.95 -15.56 -21.19
N THR A 174 -4.93 -14.76 -20.14
CA THR A 174 -4.20 -15.07 -18.90
C THR A 174 -5.18 -15.05 -17.72
N LEU A 175 -5.16 -16.13 -16.95
CA LEU A 175 -5.92 -16.25 -15.71
C LEU A 175 -4.98 -16.16 -14.52
N GLU A 176 -5.40 -15.43 -13.50
CA GLU A 176 -4.71 -15.33 -12.22
C GLU A 176 -5.72 -15.53 -11.08
N VAL A 177 -5.37 -16.41 -10.13
CA VAL A 177 -6.14 -16.68 -8.92
C VAL A 177 -5.26 -16.37 -7.72
N ASP A 178 -5.72 -15.50 -6.83
CA ASP A 178 -5.03 -15.12 -5.60
C ASP A 178 -5.94 -15.43 -4.42
N SER A 179 -5.54 -16.36 -3.55
CA SER A 179 -6.26 -16.71 -2.34
C SER A 179 -5.38 -16.46 -1.13
N SER A 180 -5.89 -15.74 -0.14
CA SER A 180 -5.21 -15.51 1.13
C SER A 180 -6.12 -15.73 2.34
N TYR A 181 -5.51 -16.23 3.41
CA TYR A 181 -6.10 -16.35 4.73
C TYR A 181 -5.17 -15.64 5.72
N GLU A 182 -5.70 -14.72 6.51
CA GLU A 182 -4.92 -13.93 7.46
C GLU A 182 -5.66 -13.87 8.79
N ARG A 183 -4.93 -14.06 9.90
CA ARG A 183 -5.45 -13.86 11.25
C ARG A 183 -4.60 -12.80 11.95
N ARG A 184 -5.21 -11.67 12.24
CA ARG A 184 -4.58 -10.46 12.80
C ARG A 184 -5.15 -10.23 14.19
N PRO A 185 -4.44 -10.62 15.27
CA PRO A 185 -5.03 -10.68 16.61
C PRO A 185 -5.13 -9.33 17.33
N GLN A 186 -4.55 -8.26 16.78
CA GLN A 186 -4.38 -6.98 17.47
C GLN A 186 -4.51 -5.78 16.52
N GLU A 187 -5.50 -5.79 15.62
CA GLU A 187 -5.80 -4.62 14.79
C GLU A 187 -6.26 -3.45 15.66
N ARG A 188 -5.91 -2.23 15.24
CA ARG A 188 -6.24 -1.01 15.98
C ARG A 188 -7.60 -0.47 15.57
N PHE A 189 -8.40 -0.08 16.55
CA PHE A 189 -9.64 0.64 16.37
C PHE A 189 -9.53 1.99 17.04
N PHE A 190 -9.56 3.07 16.26
CA PHE A 190 -9.38 4.43 16.78
C PHE A 190 -10.64 5.03 17.41
N GLY A 191 -11.71 4.26 17.51
CA GLY A 191 -13.01 4.66 18.03
C GLY A 191 -13.96 5.25 16.99
N ILE A 192 -15.23 5.36 17.37
CA ILE A 192 -16.28 6.02 16.58
C ILE A 192 -16.68 7.29 17.32
N GLY A 193 -16.78 8.40 16.59
CA GLY A 193 -17.22 9.67 17.14
C GLY A 193 -16.12 10.72 17.29
N ASN A 194 -16.56 11.92 17.67
CA ASN A 194 -15.73 13.13 17.81
C ASN A 194 -15.64 13.61 19.28
N GLY A 195 -16.08 12.79 20.23
CA GLY A 195 -15.97 13.08 21.66
C GLY A 195 -14.53 13.18 22.13
N GLY A 196 -14.31 13.87 23.25
CA GLY A 196 -13.01 13.93 23.89
C GLY A 196 -12.53 12.54 24.31
N LYS A 197 -11.21 12.32 24.30
CA LYS A 197 -10.61 11.10 24.86
C LYS A 197 -10.91 11.04 26.36
N LEU A 198 -11.42 9.91 26.82
CA LEU A 198 -11.55 9.65 28.26
C LEU A 198 -10.21 9.14 28.80
N ASP A 199 -9.77 9.70 29.93
CA ASP A 199 -8.57 9.25 30.65
C ASP A 199 -8.80 7.92 31.40
N GLN A 200 -10.06 7.53 31.61
CA GLN A 200 -10.43 6.32 32.34
C GLN A 200 -11.36 5.42 31.50
N PRO A 201 -11.27 4.09 31.64
CA PRO A 201 -12.22 3.18 31.04
C PRO A 201 -13.65 3.48 31.50
N PRO A 202 -14.65 3.52 30.60
CA PRO A 202 -16.03 3.65 31.01
C PRO A 202 -16.45 2.40 31.81
N PRO A 203 -17.33 2.54 32.82
CA PRO A 203 -17.77 1.42 33.66
C PRO A 203 -18.65 0.41 32.90
N THR A 204 -19.21 0.83 31.75
CA THR A 204 -20.00 0.01 30.84
C THR A 204 -19.50 0.20 29.42
N PRO A 205 -19.59 -0.82 28.54
CA PRO A 205 -19.26 -0.66 27.12
C PRO A 205 -20.05 0.50 26.48
N ILE A 206 -19.38 1.27 25.63
CA ILE A 206 -19.96 2.43 24.91
C ILE A 206 -20.88 1.92 23.82
N ASP A 207 -22.11 2.44 23.75
CA ASP A 207 -22.99 2.24 22.60
C ASP A 207 -22.63 3.26 21.50
N PRO A 208 -21.98 2.84 20.40
CA PRO A 208 -21.52 3.75 19.35
C PRO A 208 -22.68 4.40 18.57
N SER A 209 -23.93 3.96 18.77
CA SER A 209 -25.10 4.52 18.08
C SER A 209 -25.68 5.75 18.77
N VAL A 210 -25.43 5.93 20.07
CA VAL A 210 -25.99 7.03 20.88
C VAL A 210 -24.95 7.81 21.67
N ASP A 211 -23.74 7.27 21.86
CA ASP A 211 -22.63 7.93 22.53
C ASP A 211 -21.51 8.26 21.53
N ASN A 212 -21.06 9.52 21.54
CA ASN A 212 -20.05 10.05 20.62
C ASN A 212 -18.62 9.92 21.19
N THR A 213 -18.46 9.25 22.33
CA THR A 213 -17.18 9.02 23.01
C THR A 213 -16.28 8.11 22.17
N SER A 214 -15.06 8.58 21.87
CA SER A 214 -14.07 7.84 21.11
C SER A 214 -12.89 7.42 21.98
N ILE A 215 -12.70 6.10 22.08
CA ILE A 215 -11.60 5.44 22.80
C ILE A 215 -10.87 4.50 21.84
N GLU A 216 -9.54 4.62 21.81
CA GLU A 216 -8.67 3.68 21.09
C GLU A 216 -8.73 2.29 21.75
N SER A 217 -8.90 1.26 20.94
CA SER A 217 -8.98 -0.13 21.37
C SER A 217 -8.38 -1.06 20.33
N ARG A 218 -8.40 -2.37 20.61
CA ARG A 218 -7.88 -3.42 19.73
C ARG A 218 -8.91 -4.50 19.46
N PHE A 219 -8.89 -5.04 18.25
CA PHE A 219 -9.75 -6.15 17.84
C PHE A 219 -8.96 -7.21 17.07
N GLY A 220 -9.50 -8.44 17.05
CA GLY A 220 -9.03 -9.49 16.17
C GLY A 220 -9.75 -9.44 14.83
N GLU A 221 -9.04 -9.68 13.73
CA GLU A 221 -9.60 -9.82 12.39
C GLU A 221 -9.13 -11.14 11.79
N THR A 222 -10.06 -11.97 11.30
CA THR A 222 -9.76 -13.08 10.40
C THR A 222 -10.27 -12.73 9.00
N LEU A 223 -9.38 -12.71 8.02
CA LEU A 223 -9.67 -12.34 6.64
C LEU A 223 -9.42 -13.52 5.71
N VAL A 224 -10.43 -13.90 4.92
CA VAL A 224 -10.29 -14.75 3.73
C VAL A 224 -10.51 -13.87 2.52
N ARG A 225 -9.57 -13.85 1.58
CA ARG A 225 -9.68 -13.09 0.34
C ARG A 225 -9.39 -13.98 -0.85
N ASN A 226 -10.29 -14.02 -1.81
CA ASN A 226 -10.14 -14.72 -3.07
C ASN A 226 -10.29 -13.71 -4.20
N VAL A 227 -9.32 -13.63 -5.10
CA VAL A 227 -9.35 -12.78 -6.28
C VAL A 227 -9.15 -13.64 -7.51
N LEU A 228 -10.03 -13.45 -8.49
CA LEU A 228 -9.90 -13.98 -9.83
C LEU A 228 -9.65 -12.82 -10.78
N THR A 229 -8.63 -12.92 -11.63
CA THR A 229 -8.35 -11.97 -12.70
C THR A 229 -8.31 -12.72 -14.02
N ALA A 230 -9.02 -12.19 -15.02
CA ALA A 230 -8.93 -12.60 -16.40
C ALA A 230 -8.42 -11.41 -17.22
N ASP A 231 -7.33 -11.62 -17.94
CA ASP A 231 -6.73 -10.64 -18.85
C ASP A 231 -6.86 -11.19 -20.28
N VAL A 232 -7.66 -10.49 -21.10
CA VAL A 232 -8.02 -10.89 -22.46
C VAL A 232 -7.46 -9.87 -23.44
N ARG A 233 -6.53 -10.31 -24.29
CA ARG A 233 -6.06 -9.54 -25.45
C ARG A 233 -7.08 -9.64 -26.58
N ILE A 234 -7.71 -8.51 -26.89
CA ILE A 234 -8.67 -8.39 -27.99
C ILE A 234 -7.91 -8.24 -29.31
N VAL A 235 -6.97 -7.29 -29.32
CA VAL A 235 -5.97 -7.07 -30.38
C VAL A 235 -4.62 -6.71 -29.74
N ASP A 236 -3.53 -6.63 -30.51
CA ASP A 236 -2.18 -6.44 -29.95
C ASP A 236 -2.03 -5.22 -29.04
N SER A 237 -2.72 -4.12 -29.38
CA SER A 237 -2.71 -2.87 -28.63
C SER A 237 -3.85 -2.74 -27.62
N LEU A 238 -4.83 -3.64 -27.59
CA LEU A 238 -6.02 -3.52 -26.74
C LEU A 238 -6.26 -4.81 -25.95
N HIS A 239 -6.24 -4.68 -24.62
CA HIS A 239 -6.65 -5.77 -23.73
C HIS A 239 -7.69 -5.30 -22.72
N ALA A 240 -8.57 -6.22 -22.35
CA ALA A 240 -9.56 -6.04 -21.30
C ALA A 240 -9.17 -6.93 -20.12
N ARG A 241 -9.11 -6.34 -18.93
CA ARG A 241 -8.80 -7.03 -17.69
C ARG A 241 -10.01 -6.93 -16.76
N THR A 242 -10.59 -8.09 -16.45
CA THR A 242 -11.68 -8.20 -15.48
C THR A 242 -11.11 -8.82 -14.21
N SER A 243 -11.40 -8.22 -13.06
CA SER A 243 -11.05 -8.80 -11.76
C SER A 243 -12.25 -8.84 -10.84
N GLY A 244 -12.41 -9.94 -10.12
CA GLY A 244 -13.43 -10.13 -9.09
C GLY A 244 -12.76 -10.53 -7.79
N ALA A 245 -13.17 -9.92 -6.68
CA ALA A 245 -12.67 -10.22 -5.35
C ALA A 245 -13.82 -10.54 -4.40
N LEU A 246 -13.74 -11.71 -3.75
CA LEU A 246 -14.59 -12.10 -2.63
C LEU A 246 -13.78 -12.00 -1.34
N MET A 247 -14.24 -11.20 -0.39
CA MET A 247 -13.61 -11.04 0.93
C MET A 247 -14.60 -11.43 2.02
N LEU A 248 -14.19 -12.31 2.91
CA LEU A 248 -14.90 -12.67 4.14
C LEU A 248 -14.06 -12.19 5.32
N ARG A 249 -14.68 -11.46 6.25
CA ARG A 249 -14.03 -10.92 7.44
C ARG A 249 -14.82 -11.36 8.66
N GLU A 250 -14.13 -11.91 9.64
CA GLU A 250 -14.66 -12.15 10.98
C GLU A 250 -13.93 -11.22 11.93
N LEU A 251 -14.69 -10.45 12.72
CA LEU A 251 -14.15 -9.56 13.73
C LEU A 251 -14.36 -10.21 15.11
N SER A 252 -13.38 -10.04 16.00
CA SER A 252 -13.46 -10.62 17.34
C SER A 252 -12.85 -9.69 18.39
N GLY A 253 -13.17 -9.96 19.66
CA GLY A 253 -12.39 -9.42 20.76
C GLY A 253 -10.94 -9.93 20.77
N THR A 254 -10.19 -9.46 21.75
CA THR A 254 -8.80 -9.82 22.03
C THR A 254 -8.68 -10.12 23.52
N ASP A 255 -7.65 -10.85 23.94
CA ASP A 255 -7.38 -11.12 25.37
C ASP A 255 -6.66 -9.95 26.07
N ASP A 256 -6.59 -8.78 25.41
CA ASP A 256 -5.87 -7.59 25.87
C ASP A 256 -6.81 -6.68 26.69
N PRO A 257 -6.34 -6.00 27.76
CA PRO A 257 -7.15 -5.00 28.48
C PRO A 257 -7.70 -3.89 27.59
N ASP A 258 -7.08 -3.63 26.43
CA ASP A 258 -7.57 -2.67 25.44
C ASP A 258 -8.50 -3.31 24.39
N SER A 259 -9.07 -4.48 24.66
CA SER A 259 -10.01 -5.12 23.74
C SER A 259 -11.24 -4.25 23.46
N ILE A 260 -11.66 -4.19 22.20
CA ILE A 260 -12.86 -3.48 21.76
C ILE A 260 -14.11 -3.98 22.48
N THR A 261 -14.18 -5.28 22.82
CA THR A 261 -15.31 -5.90 23.55
C THR A 261 -15.44 -5.39 24.98
N MET A 262 -14.37 -4.83 25.56
CA MET A 262 -14.37 -4.22 26.88
C MET A 262 -14.70 -2.73 26.84
N ARG A 263 -14.66 -2.10 25.65
CA ARG A 263 -14.81 -0.64 25.48
C ARG A 263 -16.09 -0.25 24.76
N TYR A 264 -16.57 -1.07 23.83
CA TYR A 264 -17.75 -0.84 23.02
C TYR A 264 -18.72 -2.01 23.09
N ASP A 265 -20.02 -1.73 22.98
CA ASP A 265 -21.02 -2.75 22.73
C ASP A 265 -20.86 -3.25 21.28
N THR A 266 -20.18 -4.38 21.10
CA THR A 266 -19.90 -4.96 19.79
C THR A 266 -21.14 -5.45 19.06
N SER A 267 -22.27 -5.68 19.75
CA SER A 267 -23.56 -6.00 19.11
C SER A 267 -24.11 -4.83 18.28
N LYS A 268 -23.62 -3.61 18.54
CA LYS A 268 -23.97 -2.39 17.80
C LYS A 268 -22.93 -2.02 16.74
N LEU A 269 -21.81 -2.74 16.68
CA LEU A 269 -20.76 -2.50 15.68
C LEU A 269 -21.03 -3.33 14.42
N ALA A 270 -21.05 -2.65 13.28
CA ALA A 270 -21.29 -3.28 12.00
C ALA A 270 -20.29 -4.41 11.72
N GLY A 271 -20.81 -5.61 11.46
CA GLY A 271 -20.03 -6.79 11.08
C GLY A 271 -19.29 -7.49 12.23
N PHE A 272 -19.51 -7.10 13.49
CA PHE A 272 -18.87 -7.75 14.62
C PHE A 272 -19.53 -9.08 15.02
N GLU A 273 -20.85 -9.17 14.90
CA GLU A 273 -21.62 -10.39 15.21
C GLU A 273 -21.61 -11.38 14.03
N ASP A 274 -21.95 -10.90 12.83
CA ASP A 274 -22.13 -11.75 11.64
C ASP A 274 -20.90 -11.82 10.73
N GLY A 275 -19.86 -11.01 11.01
CA GLY A 275 -18.77 -10.78 10.05
C GLY A 275 -19.17 -9.83 8.91
N VAL A 276 -18.26 -9.64 7.96
CA VAL A 276 -18.48 -8.83 6.75
C VAL A 276 -18.10 -9.64 5.52
N GLN A 277 -19.03 -9.75 4.57
CA GLN A 277 -18.77 -10.30 3.25
C GLN A 277 -18.84 -9.19 2.20
N ASN A 278 -17.79 -9.07 1.39
CA ASN A 278 -17.72 -8.10 0.31
C ASN A 278 -17.45 -8.82 -1.01
N LEU A 279 -18.21 -8.47 -2.05
CA LEU A 279 -17.93 -8.81 -3.45
C LEU A 279 -17.58 -7.53 -4.19
N TYR A 280 -16.45 -7.53 -4.87
CA TYR A 280 -15.98 -6.42 -5.69
C TYR A 280 -15.68 -6.93 -7.09
N ILE A 281 -16.10 -6.19 -8.11
CA ILE A 281 -15.82 -6.51 -9.52
C ILE A 281 -15.31 -5.23 -10.18
N GLU A 282 -14.23 -5.35 -10.94
CA GLU A 282 -13.61 -4.25 -11.67
C GLU A 282 -13.29 -4.69 -13.09
N GLU A 283 -13.52 -3.79 -14.03
CA GLU A 283 -13.18 -3.94 -15.44
C GLU A 283 -12.26 -2.80 -15.87
N GLU A 284 -11.13 -3.16 -16.44
CA GLU A 284 -10.12 -2.23 -16.95
C GLU A 284 -9.94 -2.50 -18.44
N LEU A 285 -10.04 -1.45 -19.27
CA LEU A 285 -9.73 -1.51 -20.69
C LEU A 285 -8.44 -0.73 -20.95
N VAL A 286 -7.42 -1.41 -21.45
CA VAL A 286 -6.09 -0.83 -21.65
C VAL A 286 -5.74 -0.82 -23.13
N TYR A 287 -5.47 0.38 -23.64
CA TYR A 287 -4.94 0.60 -24.99
C TYR A 287 -3.46 1.00 -24.91
N ASP A 288 -2.54 0.11 -25.29
CA ASP A 288 -1.08 0.34 -25.28
C ASP A 288 -0.48 0.20 -26.69
N THR A 289 -0.16 1.33 -27.31
CA THR A 289 0.47 1.41 -28.65
C THR A 289 1.99 1.30 -28.63
N ARG A 290 2.61 1.28 -27.44
CA ARG A 290 4.08 1.26 -27.31
C ARG A 290 4.68 -0.10 -27.62
N ARG A 291 3.86 -1.16 -27.68
CA ARG A 291 4.30 -2.48 -28.09
C ARG A 291 4.33 -2.49 -29.62
N PRO A 292 5.51 -2.50 -30.27
CA PRO A 292 5.57 -2.65 -31.72
C PRO A 292 4.84 -3.96 -32.07
N ALA A 293 3.93 -3.89 -33.04
CA ALA A 293 3.29 -5.08 -33.59
C ALA A 293 4.40 -6.07 -33.93
N LYS A 294 4.38 -7.25 -33.30
CA LYS A 294 5.28 -8.33 -33.70
C LYS A 294 4.80 -8.76 -35.08
N TYR A 295 5.43 -8.22 -36.12
CA TYR A 295 5.25 -8.73 -37.47
C TYR A 295 5.61 -10.22 -37.43
N GLN A 296 4.60 -11.08 -37.56
CA GLN A 296 4.81 -12.51 -37.74
C GLN A 296 5.51 -12.68 -39.09
N SER A 297 6.78 -13.07 -39.04
CA SER A 297 7.57 -13.52 -40.20
C SER A 297 7.30 -14.98 -40.50
#